data_AF-A0A9J6F035-F1
#
_entry.id   AF-A0A9J6F035-F1
#
_cell.length_a   1.000
_cell.length_b   1.000
_cell.length_c   1.000
_cell.angle_alpha   90.00
_cell.angle_beta   90.00
_cell.angle_gamma   90.00
#
_symmetry.space_group_name_H-M   'P 1'
#
loop_
_entity.id
_entity.type
_entity.pdbx_description
1 polymer ?
#
loop_
_entity_poly.entity_id
_entity_poly.type
_entity_poly.pdbx_seq_one_letter_code
_entity_poly.pdbx_strand_id
1 'polypeptide(L)'
;MPGGHFRPKECTSRHRVAILIPYRNREDNLKVFIYNIHRVLARQQIDYSVFVIEQGDTKDFNRAKLLNVGFLQSTALYDYRCFVFHDVDLVPVD
;
A
#
# COMPACT_ATOMS: atom_id res chain seq x y z
N MET A 1 -11.34 4.99 5.17
CA MET A 1 -12.40 3.99 4.99
C MET A 1 -11.86 2.64 5.46
N PRO A 2 -12.69 1.61 5.68
CA PRO A 2 -12.19 0.26 5.96
C PRO A 2 -11.15 -0.19 4.92
N GLY A 3 -10.20 -1.05 5.31
CA GLY A 3 -9.19 -1.58 4.40
C GLY A 3 -8.09 -0.60 3.98
N GLY A 4 -7.87 0.49 4.72
CA GLY A 4 -6.78 1.44 4.42
C GLY A 4 -7.02 2.32 3.19
N HIS A 5 -8.26 2.41 2.71
CA HIS A 5 -8.65 3.26 1.57
C HIS A 5 -8.94 4.70 2.02
N PHE A 6 -8.32 5.66 1.34
CA PHE A 6 -8.59 7.09 1.46
C PHE A 6 -8.97 7.70 0.11
N ARG A 7 -9.95 8.62 0.14
CA ARG A 7 -10.31 9.48 -0.98
C ARG A 7 -10.52 10.91 -0.47
N PRO A 8 -10.03 11.94 -1.16
CA PRO A 8 -10.31 13.34 -0.82
C PRO A 8 -11.82 13.62 -0.80
N LYS A 9 -12.27 14.47 0.14
CA LYS A 9 -13.69 14.84 0.26
C LYS A 9 -14.08 16.00 -0.66
N GLU A 10 -13.17 16.96 -0.83
CA GLU A 10 -13.44 18.23 -1.52
C GLU A 10 -13.13 18.19 -3.02
N CYS A 11 -12.54 17.09 -3.52
CA CYS A 11 -12.16 16.97 -4.93
C CYS A 11 -12.17 15.51 -5.41
N THR A 12 -12.13 15.34 -6.74
CA THR A 12 -11.90 14.03 -7.35
C THR A 12 -10.45 13.93 -7.80
N SER A 13 -9.69 13.03 -7.18
CA SER A 13 -8.30 12.77 -7.56
C SER A 13 -8.22 12.19 -8.97
N ARG A 14 -7.21 12.64 -9.74
CA ARG A 14 -6.83 12.03 -11.02
C ARG A 14 -6.02 10.73 -10.83
N HIS A 15 -5.45 10.55 -9.65
CA HIS A 15 -4.62 9.41 -9.27
C HIS A 15 -5.41 8.46 -8.39
N ARG A 16 -5.61 7.23 -8.87
CA ARG A 16 -6.14 6.09 -8.12
C ARG A 16 -5.02 5.08 -7.93
N VAL A 17 -4.45 5.04 -6.73
CA VAL A 17 -3.15 4.44 -6.45
C VAL A 17 -3.27 3.23 -5.52
N ALA A 18 -2.78 2.07 -5.94
CA ALA A 18 -2.59 0.93 -5.06
C ALA A 18 -1.14 0.90 -4.55
N ILE A 19 -0.95 0.89 -3.24
CA ILE A 19 0.37 0.85 -2.61
C ILE A 19 0.57 -0.58 -2.12
N LEU A 20 1.51 -1.29 -2.74
CA LEU A 20 1.73 -2.71 -2.51
C LEU A 20 2.98 -2.90 -1.67
N ILE A 21 2.81 -3.54 -0.51
CA ILE A 21 3.86 -3.74 0.47
C ILE A 21 4.06 -5.24 0.67
N PRO A 22 5.16 -5.81 0.17
CA PRO A 22 5.50 -7.19 0.45
C PRO A 22 5.92 -7.30 1.92
N TYR A 23 5.36 -8.25 2.66
CA TYR A 23 5.47 -8.29 4.11
C TYR A 23 5.67 -9.71 4.66
N ARG A 24 6.50 -9.83 5.71
CA ARG A 24 6.58 -10.99 6.60
C ARG A 24 7.34 -10.62 7.88
N ASN A 25 6.76 -10.88 9.06
CA ASN A 25 7.42 -10.75 10.38
C ASN A 25 8.12 -9.40 10.63
N ARG A 26 7.49 -8.27 10.28
CA ARG A 26 8.06 -6.90 10.38
C ARG A 26 7.08 -5.94 11.07
N GLU A 27 6.43 -6.39 12.14
CA GLU A 27 5.28 -5.69 12.74
C GLU A 27 5.63 -4.28 13.20
N ASP A 28 6.80 -4.08 13.83
CA ASP A 28 7.23 -2.76 14.30
C ASP A 28 7.48 -1.80 13.13
N ASN A 29 8.12 -2.27 12.05
CA ASN A 29 8.26 -1.48 10.82
C ASN A 29 6.88 -1.13 10.24
N LEU A 30 5.95 -2.09 10.21
CA LEU A 30 4.62 -1.87 9.66
C LEU A 30 3.83 -0.83 10.46
N LYS A 31 3.90 -0.86 11.79
CA LYS A 31 3.27 0.16 12.65
C LYS A 31 3.77 1.56 12.31
N VAL A 32 5.09 1.72 12.20
CA VAL A 32 5.73 3.01 11.85
C VAL A 32 5.35 3.43 10.43
N PHE A 33 5.38 2.49 9.47
CA PHE A 33 5.04 2.74 8.08
C PHE A 33 3.59 3.25 7.93
N ILE A 34 2.62 2.51 8.48
CA ILE A 34 1.18 2.84 8.36
C ILE A 34 0.90 4.22 8.98
N TYR A 35 1.49 4.51 10.14
CA TYR A 35 1.34 5.82 10.80
C TYR A 35 1.80 6.98 9.90
N ASN A 36 2.93 6.82 9.20
CA ASN A 36 3.50 7.88 8.39
C ASN A 36 2.87 7.98 7.00
N ILE A 37 2.72 6.85 6.30
CA ILE A 37 2.27 6.84 4.90
C ILE A 37 0.88 7.46 4.73
N HIS A 38 -0.04 7.19 5.67
CA HIS A 38 -1.39 7.75 5.58
C HIS A 38 -1.39 9.28 5.70
N ARG A 39 -0.50 9.82 6.54
CA ARG A 39 -0.36 11.28 6.74
C ARG A 39 0.23 11.95 5.50
N VAL A 40 1.27 11.36 4.93
CA VAL A 40 1.93 11.90 3.72
C VAL A 40 0.97 11.87 2.54
N LEU A 41 0.34 10.72 2.26
CA LEU A 41 -0.48 10.56 1.06
C LEU A 41 -1.82 11.29 1.13
N ALA A 42 -2.42 11.43 2.31
CA ALA A 42 -3.64 12.24 2.46
C ALA A 42 -3.40 13.71 2.10
N ARG A 43 -2.21 14.27 2.41
CA ARG A 43 -1.85 15.64 2.03
C ARG A 43 -1.67 15.81 0.53
N GLN A 44 -1.29 14.75 -0.19
CA GLN A 44 -1.16 14.76 -1.66
C GLN A 44 -2.52 14.75 -2.38
N GLN A 45 -3.64 14.62 -1.65
CA GLN A 45 -4.99 14.61 -2.22
C GLN A 45 -5.20 13.53 -3.30
N ILE A 46 -4.57 12.36 -3.11
CA ILE A 46 -4.74 11.20 -4.00
C ILE A 46 -5.80 10.23 -3.47
N ASP A 47 -6.42 9.46 -4.36
CA ASP A 47 -7.29 8.34 -4.03
C ASP A 47 -6.40 7.10 -3.94
N TYR A 48 -6.24 6.52 -2.76
CA TYR A 48 -5.27 5.44 -2.54
C TYR A 48 -5.74 4.40 -1.55
N SER A 49 -5.22 3.17 -1.72
CA SER A 49 -5.30 2.12 -0.70
C SER A 49 -3.94 1.49 -0.44
N VAL A 50 -3.74 1.08 0.81
CA VAL A 50 -2.55 0.37 1.26
C VAL A 50 -2.83 -1.12 1.33
N PHE A 51 -2.04 -1.91 0.62
CA PHE A 51 -2.11 -3.37 0.60
C PHE A 51 -0.85 -3.95 1.23
N VAL A 52 -1.01 -4.66 2.35
CA VAL A 52 0.04 -5.44 2.97
C VAL A 52 -0.10 -6.89 2.49
N ILE A 53 0.85 -7.35 1.69
CA ILE A 53 0.84 -8.69 1.09
C ILE A 53 1.76 -9.58 1.91
N GLU A 54 1.17 -10.34 2.82
CA GLU A 54 1.89 -11.23 3.72
C GLU A 54 2.25 -12.56 3.04
N GLN A 55 3.52 -12.97 3.14
CA GLN A 55 3.94 -14.32 2.78
C GLN A 55 3.72 -15.28 3.94
N GLY A 56 2.64 -16.07 3.85
CA GLY A 56 2.24 -17.01 4.90
C GLY A 56 2.95 -18.38 4.89
N ASP A 57 3.86 -18.63 3.94
CA ASP A 57 4.67 -19.85 3.93
C ASP A 57 6.04 -19.66 4.60
N THR A 58 6.69 -20.79 4.92
CA THR A 58 8.02 -20.83 5.55
C THR A 58 9.17 -20.81 4.54
N LYS A 59 8.90 -20.60 3.25
CA LYS A 59 9.93 -20.58 2.20
C LYS A 59 10.73 -19.27 2.24
N ASP A 60 11.74 -19.16 1.40
CA ASP A 60 12.46 -17.89 1.23
C ASP A 60 11.50 -16.78 0.81
N PHE A 61 11.75 -15.58 1.34
CA PHE A 61 10.90 -14.43 1.09
C PHE A 61 10.98 -14.05 -0.39
N ASN A 62 9.84 -14.04 -1.08
CA ASN A 62 9.75 -13.75 -2.50
C ASN A 62 9.05 -12.42 -2.74
N ARG A 63 9.81 -11.34 -2.58
CA ARG A 63 9.35 -9.95 -2.76
C ARG A 63 8.60 -9.74 -4.08
N ALA A 64 9.20 -10.15 -5.20
CA ALA A 64 8.63 -9.93 -6.53
C ALA A 64 7.30 -10.68 -6.72
N LYS A 65 7.20 -11.92 -6.21
CA LYS A 65 5.96 -12.68 -6.27
C LYS A 65 4.84 -12.01 -5.47
N LEU A 66 5.13 -11.51 -4.27
CA LEU A 66 4.13 -10.80 -3.45
C LEU A 66 3.63 -9.53 -4.12
N LEU A 67 4.50 -8.77 -4.79
CA LEU A 67 4.10 -7.60 -5.58
C LEU A 67 3.16 -7.98 -6.73
N ASN A 68 3.46 -9.06 -7.46
CA ASN A 68 2.59 -9.58 -8.52
C ASN A 68 1.22 -10.02 -7.97
N VAL A 69 1.20 -10.69 -6.82
CA VAL A 69 -0.05 -11.05 -6.13
C VAL A 69 -0.82 -9.78 -5.75
N GLY A 70 -0.16 -8.79 -5.15
CA GLY A 70 -0.78 -7.53 -4.78
C GLY A 70 -1.36 -6.78 -5.97
N PHE A 71 -0.69 -6.77 -7.12
CA PHE A 71 -1.20 -6.17 -8.35
C PHE A 71 -2.50 -6.84 -8.78
N LEU A 72 -2.51 -8.17 -8.90
CA LEU A 72 -3.70 -8.91 -9.32
C LEU A 72 -4.86 -8.72 -8.34
N GLN A 73 -4.61 -8.86 -7.03
CA GLN A 73 -5.67 -8.76 -6.01
C GLN A 73 -6.23 -7.34 -5.89
N SER A 74 -5.40 -6.31 -5.96
CA SER A 74 -5.88 -4.92 -5.89
C SER A 74 -6.77 -4.55 -7.09
N THR A 75 -6.46 -5.02 -8.29
CA THR A 75 -7.30 -4.77 -9.49
C THR A 75 -8.69 -5.40 -9.41
N ALA A 76 -8.87 -6.46 -8.61
CA ALA A 76 -10.18 -7.08 -8.38
C ALA A 76 -11.06 -6.27 -7.42
N LEU A 77 -10.48 -5.37 -6.63
CA LEU A 77 -11.17 -4.63 -5.57
C LEU A 77 -11.59 -3.22 -6.00
N TYR A 78 -10.78 -2.58 -6.86
CA TYR A 78 -11.03 -1.21 -7.30
C TYR A 78 -10.26 -0.91 -8.60
N ASP A 79 -10.76 0.05 -9.39
CA ASP A 79 -10.16 0.51 -10.65
C ASP A 79 -8.94 1.42 -10.40
N TYR A 80 -7.89 0.84 -9.80
CA TYR A 80 -6.59 1.48 -9.65
C TYR A 80 -5.91 1.66 -11.01
N ARG A 81 -5.30 2.82 -11.20
CA ARG A 81 -4.57 3.17 -12.45
C ARG A 81 -3.08 3.37 -12.25
N CYS A 82 -2.61 3.34 -11.01
CA CYS A 82 -1.22 3.51 -10.64
C CYS A 82 -0.90 2.52 -9.51
N PHE A 83 0.30 1.93 -9.57
CA PHE A 83 0.77 0.94 -8.61
C PHE A 83 2.12 1.39 -8.09
N VAL A 84 2.23 1.50 -6.77
CA VAL A 84 3.47 1.85 -6.08
C VAL A 84 3.94 0.61 -5.35
N PHE A 85 5.14 0.13 -5.66
CA PHE A 85 5.78 -0.96 -4.95
C PHE A 85 6.65 -0.36 -3.85
N HIS A 86 6.34 -0.66 -2.60
CA HIS A 86 6.97 0.01 -1.46
C HIS A 86 7.45 -1.01 -0.43
N ASP A 87 8.70 -0.87 0.02
CA ASP A 87 9.22 -1.69 1.11
C ASP A 87 8.76 -1.13 2.47
N VAL A 88 8.45 -2.01 3.41
CA VAL A 88 7.85 -1.63 4.71
C VAL A 88 8.80 -0.85 5.63
N ASP A 89 10.10 -0.91 5.38
CA ASP A 89 11.15 -0.26 6.18
C ASP A 89 11.59 1.10 5.62
N LEU A 90 11.11 1.48 4.44
CA LEU A 90 11.30 2.81 3.89
C LEU A 90 10.15 3.71 4.36
N VAL A 91 10.48 4.86 4.94
CA VAL A 91 9.48 5.85 5.38
C VAL A 91 9.78 7.16 4.67
N PRO A 92 8.83 7.72 3.89
CA PRO A 92 9.02 9.03 3.29
C PRO A 92 9.14 10.08 4.38
N VAL A 93 10.20 10.87 4.30
CA VAL A 93 10.38 12.09 5.07
C VAL A 93 9.95 13.25 4.17
N ASP A 94 9.02 14.05 4.70
CA ASP A 94 8.42 15.27 4.12
C ASP A 94 7.28 15.11 3.09
#